data_AF-A0A955RXF0-F1
#
_entry.id   AF-A0A955RXF0-F1
#
_cell.length_a   1.000
_cell.length_b   1.000
_cell.length_c   1.000
_cell.angle_alpha   90.00
_cell.angle_beta   90.00
_cell.angle_gamma   90.00
#
_symmetry.space_group_name_H-M   'P 1'
#
loop_
_entity.id
_entity.type
_entity.pdbx_description
1 polymer ?
#
loop_
_entity_poly.entity_id
_entity_poly.type
_entity_poly.pdbx_seq_one_letter_code
_entity_poly.pdbx_strand_id
1 'polypeptide(L)'
;MKKIFIICFSLALFLIGSLFMTNIKQSQAQSSFAGVYPYSPGNGTVGFFDQNSGKIYVYTSDLSQLVREVQLEELGKTVEPQNKSERETYGVMYKY
;
A
#
# COMPACT_ATOMS: atom_id res chain seq x y z
N MET A 1 -46.71 33.46 14.40
CA MET A 1 -46.45 32.01 14.62
C MET A 1 -46.54 31.18 13.33
N LYS A 2 -47.65 31.18 12.59
CA LYS A 2 -47.81 30.36 11.35
C LYS A 2 -46.76 30.64 10.25
N LYS A 3 -46.36 31.90 10.04
CA LYS A 3 -45.38 32.29 9.00
C LYS A 3 -43.96 31.74 9.26
N ILE A 4 -43.53 31.71 10.52
CA ILE A 4 -42.22 31.19 10.93
C ILE A 4 -42.16 29.67 10.73
N PHE A 5 -43.25 28.98 11.06
CA PHE A 5 -43.36 27.54 10.86
C PHE A 5 -43.24 27.14 9.38
N ILE A 6 -43.88 27.91 8.49
CA ILE A 6 -43.81 27.69 7.03
C ILE A 6 -42.38 27.88 6.52
N ILE A 7 -41.66 28.92 6.99
CA ILE A 7 -40.28 29.20 6.59
C ILE A 7 -39.33 28.09 7.05
N CYS A 8 -39.46 27.62 8.29
CA CYS A 8 -38.63 26.51 8.78
C CYS A 8 -38.91 25.21 8.02
N PHE A 9 -40.17 24.95 7.67
CA PHE A 9 -40.57 23.76 6.92
C PHE A 9 -40.02 23.78 5.48
N SER A 10 -40.05 24.94 4.80
CA SER A 10 -39.47 25.07 3.47
C SER A 10 -37.94 25.00 3.47
N LEU A 11 -37.27 25.52 4.51
CA LEU A 11 -35.82 25.37 4.65
C LEU A 11 -35.41 23.90 4.82
N ALA A 12 -36.15 23.15 5.63
CA ALA A 12 -35.88 21.72 5.87
C ALA A 12 -36.01 20.90 4.58
N LEU A 13 -37.04 21.16 3.77
CA LEU A 13 -37.23 20.50 2.48
C LEU A 13 -36.11 20.83 1.49
N PHE A 14 -35.62 22.07 1.48
CA PHE A 14 -34.50 22.47 0.62
C PHE A 14 -33.19 21.76 0.99
N LEU A 15 -32.86 21.65 2.28
CA LEU A 15 -31.68 20.91 2.73
C LEU A 15 -31.75 19.42 2.37
N ILE A 16 -32.90 18.77 2.55
CA ILE A 16 -33.08 17.34 2.23
C ILE A 16 -32.96 17.11 0.71
N GLY A 17 -33.53 17.99 -0.11
CA GLY A 17 -33.43 17.90 -1.57
C GLY A 17 -31.99 18.01 -2.08
N SER A 18 -31.13 18.81 -1.41
CA SER A 18 -29.74 19.00 -1.80
C SER A 18 -28.87 17.75 -1.60
N LEU A 19 -29.22 16.86 -0.67
CA LEU A 19 -28.48 15.61 -0.42
C LEU A 19 -28.57 14.65 -1.62
N PHE A 20 -29.70 14.64 -2.34
CA PHE A 20 -29.92 13.75 -3.49
C PHE A 20 -29.27 14.23 -4.79
N MET A 21 -28.83 15.50 -4.87
CA MET A 21 -28.16 16.06 -6.06
C MET A 21 -26.65 15.92 -6.03
N THR A 22 -26.09 15.47 -4.92
CA THR A 22 -24.66 15.20 -4.86
C THR A 22 -24.39 13.85 -5.53
N ASN A 23 -23.92 13.88 -6.78
CA ASN A 23 -23.24 12.74 -7.42
C ASN A 23 -21.90 12.54 -6.71
N ILE A 24 -21.94 12.24 -5.40
CA ILE A 24 -20.76 11.83 -4.65
C ILE A 24 -20.42 10.46 -5.22
N LYS A 25 -19.55 10.48 -6.23
CA LYS A 25 -18.79 9.30 -6.61
C LYS A 25 -17.94 8.98 -5.39
N GLN A 26 -18.46 8.13 -4.51
CA GLN A 26 -17.67 7.52 -3.46
C GLN A 26 -16.52 6.84 -4.19
N SER A 27 -15.34 7.46 -4.14
CA SER A 27 -14.14 6.84 -4.64
C SER A 27 -13.91 5.63 -3.75
N GLN A 28 -14.39 4.48 -4.23
CA GLN A 28 -13.95 3.22 -3.65
C GLN A 28 -12.49 3.12 -4.04
N ALA A 29 -11.61 3.41 -3.07
CA ALA A 29 -10.23 2.96 -3.17
C ALA A 29 -10.32 1.45 -3.41
N GLN A 30 -10.10 1.05 -4.65
CA GLN A 30 -10.06 -0.35 -5.05
C GLN A 30 -9.10 -1.03 -4.08
N SER A 31 -9.59 -2.07 -3.40
CA SER A 31 -8.84 -2.73 -2.34
C SER A 31 -7.42 -2.93 -2.81
N SER A 32 -6.46 -2.38 -2.07
CA SER A 32 -5.09 -2.88 -2.09
C SER A 32 -5.15 -4.39 -2.27
N PHE A 33 -4.39 -4.95 -3.22
CA PHE A 33 -4.24 -6.41 -3.37
C PHE A 33 -4.21 -7.01 -1.96
N ALA A 34 -5.28 -7.70 -1.56
CA ALA A 34 -5.55 -7.91 -0.14
C ALA A 34 -4.38 -8.71 0.48
N GLY A 35 -3.76 -8.16 1.52
CA GLY A 35 -2.58 -8.76 2.14
C GLY A 35 -1.23 -8.38 1.52
N VAL A 36 -1.18 -7.61 0.43
CA VAL A 36 0.07 -7.11 -0.17
C VAL A 36 0.33 -5.67 0.25
N TYR A 37 1.47 -5.44 0.90
CA TYR A 37 1.87 -4.15 1.45
C TYR A 37 3.11 -3.62 0.71
N PRO A 38 3.00 -2.49 0.00
CA PRO A 38 4.18 -1.87 -0.59
C PRO A 38 5.04 -1.23 0.50
N TYR A 39 6.36 -1.28 0.33
CA TYR A 39 7.34 -0.56 1.15
C TYR A 39 8.49 -0.08 0.28
N SER A 40 9.26 0.90 0.77
CA SER A 40 10.44 1.41 0.06
C SER A 40 11.71 0.88 0.73
N PRO A 41 12.44 -0.06 0.11
CA PRO A 41 13.69 -0.59 0.67
C PRO A 41 14.85 0.41 0.60
N GLY A 42 14.71 1.50 -0.15
CA GLY A 42 15.79 2.44 -0.49
C GLY A 42 16.45 2.12 -1.84
N ASN A 43 17.44 2.94 -2.23
CA ASN A 43 18.30 2.73 -3.41
C ASN A 43 17.57 2.52 -4.75
N GLY A 44 16.46 3.22 -4.99
CA GLY A 44 15.75 3.14 -6.29
C GLY A 44 15.04 1.80 -6.53
N THR A 45 14.61 1.13 -5.46
CA THR A 45 13.81 -0.10 -5.53
C THR A 45 12.44 0.09 -4.89
N VAL A 46 11.50 -0.79 -5.22
CA VAL A 46 10.16 -0.86 -4.61
C VAL A 46 9.94 -2.28 -4.08
N GLY A 47 9.51 -2.38 -2.83
CA GLY A 47 9.26 -3.64 -2.15
C GLY A 47 7.77 -3.93 -2.01
N PHE A 48 7.39 -5.20 -2.05
CA PHE A 48 6.05 -5.69 -1.76
C PHE A 48 6.14 -6.84 -0.77
N PHE A 49 5.43 -6.74 0.34
CA PHE A 49 5.28 -7.82 1.30
C PHE A 49 3.88 -8.44 1.18
N ASP A 50 3.83 -9.70 0.75
CA ASP A 50 2.61 -10.50 0.71
C ASP A 50 2.45 -11.25 2.04
N GLN A 51 1.52 -10.78 2.86
CA GLN A 51 1.19 -11.36 4.16
C GLN A 51 0.53 -12.73 4.06
N ASN A 52 -0.11 -13.05 2.94
CA ASN A 52 -0.79 -14.34 2.79
C ASN A 52 0.22 -15.45 2.56
N SER A 53 1.28 -15.18 1.80
CA SER A 53 2.33 -16.14 1.50
C SER A 53 3.59 -15.98 2.34
N GLY A 54 3.71 -14.88 3.10
CA GLY A 54 4.95 -14.51 3.79
C GLY A 54 6.08 -14.14 2.83
N LYS A 55 5.79 -13.78 1.58
CA LYS A 55 6.83 -13.48 0.58
C LYS A 55 7.11 -12.00 0.50
N ILE A 56 8.38 -11.69 0.28
CA ILE A 56 8.88 -10.34 0.07
C ILE A 56 9.45 -10.29 -1.34
N TYR A 57 8.92 -9.38 -2.16
CA TYR A 57 9.39 -9.13 -3.51
C TYR A 57 10.01 -7.73 -3.58
N VAL A 58 11.17 -7.60 -4.21
CA VAL A 58 11.83 -6.31 -4.44
C VAL A 58 12.02 -6.14 -5.94
N TYR A 59 11.53 -5.05 -6.48
CA TYR A 59 11.62 -4.67 -7.89
C TYR A 59 12.48 -3.42 -8.07
N THR A 60 12.90 -3.17 -9.30
CA THR A 60 13.38 -1.85 -9.73
C THR A 60 12.30 -0.78 -9.55
N SER A 61 12.68 0.49 -9.43
CA SER A 61 11.73 1.60 -9.21
C SER A 61 10.69 1.78 -10.31
N ASP A 62 10.99 1.35 -11.53
CA ASP A 62 10.10 1.33 -12.68
C ASP A 62 9.26 0.04 -12.78
N LEU A 63 9.38 -0.87 -11.80
CA LEU A 63 8.70 -2.17 -11.74
C LEU A 63 9.00 -3.10 -12.93
N SER A 64 10.05 -2.82 -13.71
CA SER A 64 10.36 -3.59 -14.91
C SER A 64 11.05 -4.92 -14.63
N GLN A 65 11.76 -5.04 -13.49
CA GLN A 65 12.52 -6.23 -13.14
C GLN A 65 12.39 -6.60 -11.66
N LEU A 66 12.18 -7.89 -11.39
CA LEU A 66 12.31 -8.47 -10.05
C LEU A 66 13.80 -8.59 -9.69
N VAL A 67 14.21 -7.90 -8.63
CA VAL A 67 15.57 -7.88 -8.10
C VAL A 67 15.77 -8.99 -7.07
N ARG A 68 14.75 -9.27 -6.25
CA ARG A 68 14.84 -10.25 -5.17
C ARG A 68 13.47 -10.79 -4.76
N GLU A 69 13.42 -12.08 -4.46
CA GLU A 69 12.32 -12.74 -3.76
C GLU A 69 12.89 -13.38 -2.48
N VAL A 70 12.22 -13.18 -1.34
CA VAL A 70 12.60 -13.76 -0.04
C VAL A 70 11.36 -14.29 0.66
N GLN A 71 11.48 -15.44 1.31
CA GLN A 71 10.46 -16.01 2.17
C GLN A 71 10.70 -15.55 3.62
N LEU A 72 9.66 -15.12 4.35
CA LEU A 72 9.79 -14.53 5.70
C LEU A 72 10.49 -15.49 6.67
N GLU A 73 10.21 -16.79 6.56
CA GLU A 73 10.82 -17.87 7.35
C GLU A 73 12.33 -18.03 7.09
N GLU A 74 12.87 -17.39 6.05
CA GLU A 74 14.29 -17.36 5.72
C GLU A 74 14.99 -16.10 6.25
N LEU A 75 14.24 -15.11 6.73
CA LEU A 75 14.83 -13.93 7.36
C LEU A 75 15.55 -14.30 8.66
N GLY A 76 16.78 -13.80 8.81
CA GLY A 76 17.62 -14.09 9.97
C GLY A 76 18.38 -15.42 9.90
N LYS A 77 18.16 -16.23 8.85
CA LYS A 77 19.04 -17.37 8.58
C LYS A 77 20.30 -16.89 7.87
N THR A 78 21.45 -17.45 8.23
CA THR A 78 22.70 -17.20 7.50
C THR A 78 22.53 -17.72 6.08
N VAL A 79 22.45 -16.81 5.10
CA VAL A 79 22.48 -17.18 3.69
C VAL A 79 23.93 -17.46 3.34
N GLU A 80 24.27 -18.71 3.05
CA GLU A 80 25.58 -19.02 2.45
C GLU A 80 25.60 -18.49 1.02
N PRO A 81 26.51 -17.57 0.67
CA PRO A 81 26.57 -17.01 -0.67
C PRO A 81 26.95 -18.11 -1.67
N GLN A 82 26.09 -18.33 -2.67
CA GLN A 82 26.23 -19.42 -3.63
C GLN A 82 27.26 -19.12 -4.72
N ASN A 83 27.67 -17.86 -4.90
CA ASN A 83 28.71 -17.49 -5.87
C ASN A 83 29.69 -16.42 -5.36
N LYS A 84 30.89 -16.42 -5.95
CA LYS A 84 32.00 -15.53 -5.56
C LYS A 84 31.68 -14.04 -5.73
N SER A 85 30.84 -13.66 -6.69
CA SER A 85 30.37 -12.28 -6.88
C SER A 85 29.43 -11.80 -5.77
N GLU A 86 28.61 -12.69 -5.19
CA GLU A 86 27.75 -12.37 -4.06
C GLU A 86 28.55 -12.18 -2.77
N ARG A 87 29.67 -12.91 -2.59
CA ARG A 87 30.58 -12.72 -1.45
C ARG A 87 31.17 -11.32 -1.37
N GLU A 88 31.43 -10.66 -2.49
CA GLU A 88 31.98 -9.30 -2.50
C GLU A 88 30.92 -8.24 -2.21
N THR A 89 29.65 -8.52 -2.53
CA THR A 89 28.53 -7.60 -2.28
C THR A 89 28.00 -7.72 -0.84
N TYR A 90 27.97 -8.93 -0.27
CA TYR A 90 27.49 -9.18 1.10
C TYR A 90 28.60 -9.30 2.16
N GLY A 91 29.84 -9.57 1.75
CA GLY A 91 30.99 -9.73 2.65
C GLY A 91 31.52 -8.43 3.28
N VAL A 92 31.00 -7.26 2.90
CA VAL A 92 31.36 -5.97 3.50
C VAL A 92 30.45 -5.62 4.70
N MET A 93 29.34 -6.35 4.92
CA MET A 93 28.27 -5.92 5.83
C MET A 93 28.25 -6.56 7.22
N TYR A 94 29.26 -7.36 7.60
CA TYR A 94 29.35 -7.87 8.98
C TYR A 94 30.77 -7.71 9.55
N LYS A 95 31.04 -6.53 10.12
CA LYS A 95 31.98 -6.34 11.22
C LYS A 95 31.19 -5.73 12.38
N TYR A 96 30.83 -6.56 13.36
CA TYR A 96 30.66 -6.10 14.74
C TYR A 96 31.93 -6.47 15.50
#